data_AF-X1HQY7-F1
#
_entry.id   AF-X1HQY7-F1
#
_cell.length_a   1.000
_cell.length_b   1.000
_cell.length_c   1.000
_cell.angle_alpha   90.00
_cell.angle_beta   90.00
_cell.angle_gamma   90.00
#
_symmetry.space_group_name_H-M   'P 1'
#
loop_
_entity.id
_entity.type
_entity.pdbx_description
1 polymer ?
#
loop_
_entity_poly.entity_id
_entity_poly.type
_entity_poly.pdbx_seq_one_letter_code
_entity_poly.pdbx_strand_id
1 'polypeptide(L)'
;RLVVKDRDELDDITWEGDKVAIKVDGEKKEFPATEVLFDNCLACEFPTPQEYDILLGEPSSLVANKPAAQGKIEKLKQLTPEQRWEFWENEFSRCIRCYACRSVCPACFCQRCFVEETEPQWVLPMPRWQDNLIFQIVRNIHVAGRCTDCGECERACPVGIPLRSLAKEMYDTVDELFHYKAGTDKEAAPLLTAYEFEEAEDLFR
;
A
#
# COMPACT_ATOMS: atom_id res chain seq x y z
N ARG A 1 -11.95 -9.23 19.87
CA ARG A 1 -11.93 -10.17 18.74
C ARG A 1 -13.33 -10.77 18.64
N LEU A 2 -14.17 -10.28 17.72
CA LEU A 2 -15.52 -10.82 17.50
C LEU A 2 -15.37 -12.27 17.02
N VAL A 3 -16.08 -13.20 17.67
CA VAL A 3 -16.00 -14.63 17.36
C VAL A 3 -16.99 -14.93 16.23
N VAL A 4 -16.80 -16.02 15.48
CA VAL A 4 -17.59 -16.37 14.28
C VAL A 4 -19.11 -16.35 14.49
N LYS A 5 -19.58 -16.56 15.73
CA LYS A 5 -21.01 -16.50 16.09
C LYS A 5 -21.59 -15.08 16.06
N ASP A 6 -20.80 -14.08 16.46
CA ASP A 6 -21.21 -12.67 16.55
C ASP A 6 -21.35 -11.99 15.18
N ARG A 7 -20.95 -12.65 14.08
CA ARG A 7 -21.04 -12.08 12.71
C ARG A 7 -22.45 -12.08 12.16
N ASP A 8 -23.28 -13.03 12.59
CA ASP A 8 -24.69 -13.14 12.18
C ASP A 8 -25.62 -12.26 13.06
N GLU A 9 -25.05 -11.62 14.09
CA GLU A 9 -25.74 -10.83 15.13
C GLU A 9 -25.36 -9.33 15.09
N LEU A 10 -24.70 -8.89 14.00
CA LEU A 10 -24.33 -7.49 13.80
C LEU A 10 -25.57 -6.64 13.45
N ASP A 11 -25.97 -5.77 14.37
CA ASP A 11 -27.12 -4.89 14.18
C ASP A 11 -26.77 -3.63 13.38
N ASP A 12 -25.67 -2.95 13.76
CA ASP A 12 -25.33 -1.63 13.22
C ASP A 12 -23.84 -1.29 13.41
N ILE A 13 -23.30 -0.46 12.52
CA ILE A 13 -21.95 0.12 12.61
C ILE A 13 -22.05 1.62 12.31
N THR A 14 -21.71 2.44 13.30
CA THR A 14 -21.70 3.90 13.17
C THR A 14 -20.34 4.50 13.51
N TRP A 15 -19.99 5.55 12.78
CA TRP A 15 -18.79 6.36 13.03
C TRP A 15 -19.13 7.51 13.97
N GLU A 16 -18.43 7.58 15.10
CA GLU A 16 -18.53 8.65 16.09
C GLU A 16 -17.16 9.34 16.22
N GLY A 17 -16.84 10.22 15.26
CA GLY A 17 -15.55 10.90 15.23
C GLY A 17 -14.38 9.93 14.97
N ASP A 18 -13.52 9.74 15.97
CA ASP A 18 -12.35 8.85 15.92
C ASP A 18 -12.65 7.43 16.43
N LYS A 19 -13.92 7.11 16.66
CA LYS A 19 -14.36 5.80 17.14
C LYS A 19 -15.38 5.17 16.20
N VAL A 20 -15.38 3.85 16.19
CA VAL A 20 -16.42 3.03 15.58
C VAL A 20 -17.24 2.41 16.70
N ALA A 21 -18.53 2.73 16.70
CA ALA A 21 -19.52 2.08 17.54
C ALA A 21 -20.13 0.91 16.77
N ILE A 22 -19.97 -0.29 17.31
CA ILE A 22 -20.54 -1.53 16.77
C ILE A 22 -21.63 -2.00 17.72
N LYS A 23 -22.82 -2.28 17.20
CA LYS A 23 -23.93 -2.84 17.95
C LYS A 23 -24.10 -4.32 17.59
N VAL A 24 -24.05 -5.18 18.60
CA VAL A 24 -24.25 -6.64 18.46
C VAL A 24 -25.23 -7.07 19.54
N ASP A 25 -26.32 -7.75 19.17
CA ASP A 25 -27.39 -8.18 20.09
C ASP A 25 -27.91 -7.06 21.01
N GLY A 26 -28.06 -5.84 20.50
CA GLY A 26 -28.48 -4.71 21.33
C GLY A 26 -27.37 -4.07 22.19
N GLU A 27 -26.21 -4.70 22.35
CA GLU A 27 -25.07 -4.15 23.11
C GLU A 27 -24.17 -3.28 22.23
N LYS A 28 -23.90 -2.04 22.69
CA LYS A 28 -22.95 -1.12 22.03
C LYS A 28 -21.53 -1.39 22.52
N LYS A 29 -20.59 -1.64 21.59
CA LYS A 29 -19.15 -1.69 21.85
C LYS A 29 -18.43 -0.65 21.00
N GLU A 30 -17.54 0.11 21.61
CA GLU A 30 -16.78 1.16 20.92
C GLU A 30 -15.32 0.74 20.74
N PHE A 31 -14.79 0.99 19.55
CA PHE A 31 -13.39 0.75 19.21
C PHE A 31 -12.76 2.03 18.67
N PRO A 32 -11.52 2.37 19.05
CA PRO A 32 -10.82 3.47 18.42
C PRO A 32 -10.52 3.14 16.96
N ALA A 33 -10.56 4.13 16.07
CA ALA A 33 -10.33 3.94 14.64
C ALA A 33 -8.98 3.28 14.34
N THR A 34 -7.97 3.53 15.16
CA THR A 34 -6.62 2.94 15.07
C THR A 34 -6.59 1.42 15.27
N GLU A 35 -7.63 0.83 15.86
CA GLU A 35 -7.73 -0.63 16.05
C GLU A 35 -8.50 -1.33 14.93
N VAL A 36 -9.29 -0.59 14.14
CA VAL A 36 -10.23 -1.16 13.16
C VAL A 36 -9.91 -0.77 11.72
N LEU A 37 -9.14 0.30 11.51
CA LEU A 37 -8.66 0.72 10.20
C LEU A 37 -7.23 0.23 9.94
N PHE A 38 -6.93 -0.01 8.66
CA PHE A 38 -5.56 -0.23 8.21
C PHE A 38 -4.77 1.09 8.21
N ASP A 39 -3.44 0.97 8.31
CA ASP A 39 -2.53 2.13 8.38
C ASP A 39 -2.71 3.10 7.19
N ASN A 40 -3.00 2.61 5.99
CA ASN A 40 -3.27 3.46 4.83
C ASN A 40 -4.57 4.26 4.97
N CYS A 41 -5.62 3.67 5.56
CA CYS A 41 -6.90 4.34 5.78
C CYS A 41 -6.78 5.45 6.85
N LEU A 42 -5.89 5.27 7.84
CA LEU A 42 -5.63 6.27 8.90
C LEU A 42 -4.90 7.53 8.40
N ALA A 43 -4.32 7.51 7.20
CA ALA A 43 -3.68 8.68 6.59
C ALA A 43 -4.08 8.88 5.13
N CYS A 44 -5.20 8.30 4.70
CA CYS A 44 -5.69 8.47 3.34
C CYS A 44 -6.05 9.95 3.13
N GLU A 45 -5.42 10.58 2.14
CA GLU A 45 -5.72 11.98 1.78
C GLU A 45 -7.05 12.10 1.02
N PHE A 46 -7.54 10.98 0.46
CA PHE A 46 -8.71 10.90 -0.41
C PHE A 46 -9.69 9.81 0.07
N PRO A 47 -10.27 9.91 1.29
CA PRO A 47 -11.17 8.89 1.85
C PRO A 47 -12.52 8.82 1.09
N THR A 48 -12.86 9.89 0.37
CA THR A 48 -13.95 9.91 -0.60
C THR A 48 -13.33 9.93 -2.00
N PRO A 49 -13.76 9.04 -2.91
CA PRO A 49 -13.30 9.05 -4.30
C PRO A 49 -13.51 10.45 -4.91
N GLN A 50 -12.47 10.99 -5.56
CA GLN A 50 -12.57 12.30 -6.22
C GLN A 50 -13.47 12.24 -7.46
N GLU A 51 -13.61 11.06 -8.04
CA GLU A 51 -14.41 10.82 -9.22
C GLU A 51 -15.19 9.51 -9.07
N TYR A 52 -16.48 9.56 -9.39
CA TYR A 52 -17.41 8.45 -9.31
C TYR A 52 -18.66 8.75 -10.14
N ASP A 53 -19.28 7.72 -10.71
CA ASP A 53 -20.62 7.84 -11.31
C ASP A 53 -21.71 7.79 -10.24
N ILE A 54 -21.51 6.92 -9.23
CA ILE A 54 -22.43 6.70 -8.11
C ILE A 54 -21.60 6.55 -6.83
N LEU A 55 -21.84 7.43 -5.84
CA LEU A 55 -21.28 7.27 -4.50
C LEU A 55 -22.25 6.44 -3.66
N LEU A 56 -21.77 5.33 -3.10
CA LEU A 56 -22.53 4.51 -2.17
C LEU A 56 -22.24 4.99 -0.74
N GLY A 57 -23.26 5.52 -0.08
CA GLY A 57 -23.13 6.11 1.26
C GLY A 57 -22.78 7.60 1.22
N GLU A 58 -22.46 8.15 2.39
CA GLU A 58 -22.09 9.56 2.54
C GLU A 58 -20.57 9.74 2.41
N PRO A 59 -20.09 10.91 1.94
CA PRO A 59 -18.67 11.25 1.96
C PRO A 59 -18.06 11.07 3.34
N SER A 60 -16.96 10.33 3.41
CA SER A 60 -16.23 10.14 4.66
C SER A 60 -15.37 11.35 4.95
N SER A 61 -15.40 11.81 6.20
CA SER A 61 -14.39 12.72 6.72
C SER A 61 -13.04 12.01 6.89
N LEU A 62 -11.97 12.79 6.90
CA LEU A 62 -10.62 12.29 7.14
C LEU A 62 -10.50 11.76 8.57
N VAL A 63 -10.30 10.46 8.72
CA VAL A 63 -9.81 9.86 9.98
C VAL A 63 -8.30 10.06 10.02
N ALA A 64 -7.86 11.30 10.19
CA ALA A 64 -6.45 11.66 10.09
C ALA A 64 -5.70 11.31 11.38
N ASN A 65 -5.06 10.14 11.41
CA ASN A 65 -4.04 9.80 12.41
C ASN A 65 -2.72 9.45 11.72
N LYS A 66 -2.08 10.48 11.15
CA LYS A 66 -0.78 10.36 10.46
C LYS A 66 0.29 9.68 11.32
N PRO A 67 0.47 10.00 12.62
CA PRO A 67 1.46 9.33 13.45
C PRO A 67 1.22 7.81 13.56
N ALA A 68 -0.03 7.36 13.71
CA ALA A 68 -0.35 5.94 13.73
C ALA A 68 -0.07 5.27 12.38
N ALA A 69 -0.52 5.90 11.29
CA ALA A 69 -0.35 5.40 9.92
C ALA A 69 1.12 5.26 9.47
N GLN A 70 2.00 6.15 9.93
CA GLN A 70 3.41 6.18 9.57
C GLN A 70 4.30 5.41 10.55
N GLY A 71 3.78 5.02 11.72
CA GLY A 71 4.60 4.45 12.80
C GLY A 71 5.41 3.21 12.40
N LYS A 72 4.92 2.36 11.49
CA LYS A 72 5.71 1.23 10.95
C LYS A 72 6.85 1.68 10.03
N ILE A 73 6.57 2.65 9.16
CA ILE A 73 7.54 3.18 8.19
C ILE A 73 8.65 3.94 8.93
N GLU A 74 8.28 4.80 9.88
CA GLU A 74 9.24 5.57 10.69
C GLU A 74 10.18 4.65 11.48
N LYS A 75 9.66 3.55 12.04
CA LYS A 75 10.51 2.54 12.70
C LYS A 75 11.54 1.96 11.74
N LEU A 76 11.17 1.66 10.50
CA LEU A 76 12.10 1.15 9.48
C LEU A 76 13.12 2.21 9.03
N LYS A 77 12.72 3.49 8.95
CA LYS A 77 13.61 4.61 8.64
C LYS A 77 14.67 4.82 9.73
N GLN A 78 14.33 4.57 10.99
CA GLN A 78 15.24 4.67 12.13
C GLN A 78 16.27 3.53 12.23
N LEU A 79 16.07 2.40 11.53
CA LEU A 79 17.05 1.32 11.48
C LEU A 79 18.31 1.74 10.70
N THR A 80 19.48 1.26 11.13
CA THR A 80 20.70 1.37 10.32
C THR A 80 20.56 0.58 9.02
N PRO A 81 21.38 0.85 7.98
CA PRO A 81 21.36 0.08 6.75
C PRO A 81 21.46 -1.44 6.96
N GLU A 82 22.32 -1.88 7.88
CA GLU A 82 22.53 -3.31 8.19
C GLU A 82 21.29 -3.91 8.87
N GLN A 83 20.69 -3.21 9.83
CA GLN A 83 19.48 -3.66 10.51
C GLN A 83 18.28 -3.72 9.56
N ARG A 84 18.17 -2.73 8.67
CA ARG A 84 17.12 -2.70 7.65
C ARG A 84 17.31 -3.82 6.63
N TRP A 85 18.56 -4.12 6.27
CA TRP A 85 18.89 -5.25 5.41
C TRP A 85 18.48 -6.58 6.05
N GLU A 86 18.88 -6.82 7.30
CA GLU A 86 18.51 -8.03 8.06
C GLU A 86 16.99 -8.15 8.22
N PHE A 87 16.30 -7.04 8.47
CA PHE A 87 14.83 -7.01 8.52
C PHE A 87 14.21 -7.52 7.22
N TRP A 88 14.63 -6.98 6.07
CA TRP A 88 14.08 -7.39 4.78
C TRP A 88 14.49 -8.80 4.36
N GLU A 89 15.71 -9.23 4.69
CA GLU A 89 16.13 -10.62 4.50
C GLU A 89 15.21 -11.59 5.26
N ASN A 90 14.89 -11.29 6.53
CA ASN A 90 13.98 -12.09 7.34
C ASN A 90 12.54 -12.10 6.80
N GLU A 91 12.01 -10.93 6.42
CA GLU A 91 10.66 -10.83 5.85
C GLU A 91 10.56 -11.56 4.49
N PHE A 92 11.56 -11.41 3.61
CA PHE A 92 11.55 -12.06 2.29
C PHE A 92 11.90 -13.54 2.31
N SER A 93 12.53 -14.03 3.38
CA SER A 93 12.69 -15.47 3.63
C SER A 93 11.35 -16.17 3.88
N ARG A 94 10.34 -15.44 4.37
CA ARG A 94 8.97 -15.96 4.58
C ARG A 94 8.10 -15.91 3.34
N CYS A 95 8.52 -15.19 2.30
CA CYS A 95 7.73 -15.01 1.09
C CYS A 95 7.65 -16.33 0.29
N ILE A 96 6.44 -16.90 0.23
CA ILE A 96 6.14 -18.11 -0.54
C ILE A 96 5.91 -17.85 -2.04
N ARG A 97 6.11 -16.60 -2.48
CA ARG A 97 5.91 -16.14 -3.86
C ARG A 97 4.57 -16.57 -4.49
N CYS A 98 3.49 -16.42 -3.74
CA CYS A 98 2.12 -16.67 -4.21
C CYS A 98 1.59 -15.62 -5.19
N TYR A 99 2.32 -14.50 -5.38
CA TYR A 99 1.95 -13.37 -6.24
C TYR A 99 0.60 -12.70 -5.93
N ALA A 100 0.00 -12.93 -4.76
CA ALA A 100 -1.23 -12.24 -4.34
C ALA A 100 -1.07 -10.71 -4.35
N CYS A 101 0.07 -10.20 -3.88
CA CYS A 101 0.39 -8.77 -3.88
C CYS A 101 0.56 -8.16 -5.28
N ARG A 102 0.91 -8.97 -6.29
CA ARG A 102 0.91 -8.56 -7.71
C ARG A 102 -0.53 -8.55 -8.24
N SER A 103 -1.25 -9.64 -8.01
CA SER A 103 -2.58 -9.88 -8.61
C SER A 103 -3.65 -8.92 -8.09
N VAL A 104 -3.54 -8.48 -6.82
CA VAL A 104 -4.46 -7.49 -6.24
C VAL A 104 -4.17 -6.05 -6.69
N CYS A 105 -2.99 -5.79 -7.26
CA CYS A 105 -2.54 -4.43 -7.51
C CYS A 105 -3.05 -3.90 -8.86
N PRO A 106 -3.82 -2.80 -8.88
CA PRO A 106 -4.36 -2.25 -10.13
C PRO A 106 -3.26 -1.70 -11.06
N ALA A 107 -2.09 -1.33 -10.53
CA ALA A 107 -0.96 -0.88 -11.34
C ALA A 107 -0.21 -2.03 -12.05
N CYS A 108 -0.48 -3.30 -11.69
CA CYS A 108 0.19 -4.47 -12.25
C CYS A 108 -0.61 -5.11 -13.40
N PHE A 109 -0.78 -4.37 -14.50
CA PHE A 109 -1.58 -4.78 -15.66
C PHE A 109 -0.77 -5.24 -16.89
N CYS A 110 0.55 -5.37 -16.75
CA CYS A 110 1.43 -5.74 -17.87
C CYS A 110 1.01 -7.09 -18.48
N GLN A 111 0.93 -7.18 -19.81
CA GLN A 111 0.64 -8.43 -20.52
C GLN A 111 1.75 -9.47 -20.38
N ARG A 112 2.99 -9.00 -20.16
CA ARG A 112 4.18 -9.83 -19.91
C ARG A 112 4.84 -9.34 -18.65
N CYS A 113 5.16 -10.25 -17.73
CA CYS A 113 5.79 -9.92 -16.46
C CYS A 113 7.13 -10.64 -16.33
N PHE A 114 8.18 -9.91 -15.91
CA PHE A 114 9.53 -10.46 -15.75
C PHE A 114 9.62 -11.68 -14.82
N VAL A 115 8.63 -11.89 -13.94
CA VAL A 115 8.55 -13.05 -13.05
C VAL A 115 8.05 -14.32 -13.75
N GLU A 116 7.44 -14.18 -14.93
CA GLU A 116 6.92 -15.26 -15.77
C GLU A 116 7.87 -15.55 -16.95
N GLU A 117 8.78 -14.64 -17.25
CA GLU A 117 9.74 -14.77 -18.34
C GLU A 117 10.87 -15.75 -17.97
N THR A 118 11.14 -16.70 -18.87
CA THR A 118 12.27 -17.63 -18.74
C THR A 118 13.51 -17.15 -19.49
N GLU A 119 13.37 -16.20 -20.42
CA GLU A 119 14.44 -15.71 -21.29
C GLU A 119 14.36 -14.17 -21.49
N PRO A 120 15.26 -13.38 -20.85
CA PRO A 120 16.20 -13.81 -19.81
C PRO A 120 15.47 -14.12 -18.49
N GLN A 121 15.99 -15.07 -17.73
CA GLN A 121 15.46 -15.41 -16.41
C GLN A 121 15.93 -14.39 -15.37
N TRP A 122 15.05 -13.46 -14.99
CA TRP A 122 15.35 -12.39 -14.02
C TRP A 122 15.29 -12.86 -12.56
N VAL A 123 14.41 -13.82 -12.27
CA VAL A 123 14.22 -14.41 -10.95
C VAL A 123 14.13 -15.93 -11.07
N LEU A 124 14.80 -16.65 -10.19
CA LEU A 124 14.73 -18.12 -10.17
C LEU A 124 13.34 -18.57 -9.77
N PRO A 125 12.77 -19.67 -10.31
CA PRO A 125 11.46 -20.18 -9.90
C PRO A 125 11.37 -20.58 -8.43
N MET A 126 12.51 -20.91 -7.80
CA MET A 126 12.59 -21.23 -6.38
C MET A 126 12.54 -19.94 -5.53
N PRO A 127 11.66 -19.88 -4.49
CA PRO A 127 11.51 -18.71 -3.63
C PRO A 127 12.65 -18.62 -2.60
N ARG A 128 13.81 -18.11 -3.03
CA ARG A 128 14.88 -17.67 -2.13
C ARG A 128 14.68 -16.22 -1.76
N TRP A 129 15.17 -15.81 -0.59
CA TRP A 129 14.98 -14.45 -0.10
C TRP A 129 15.57 -13.41 -1.06
N GLN A 130 16.71 -13.70 -1.70
CA GLN A 130 17.35 -12.81 -2.67
C GLN A 130 16.45 -12.59 -3.89
N ASP A 131 15.92 -13.67 -4.48
CA ASP A 131 15.01 -13.57 -5.62
C ASP A 131 13.68 -12.89 -5.24
N ASN A 132 13.20 -13.10 -4.01
CA ASN A 132 12.01 -12.43 -3.49
C ASN A 132 12.26 -10.93 -3.29
N LEU A 133 13.44 -10.55 -2.81
CA LEU A 133 13.88 -9.16 -2.72
C LEU A 133 13.94 -8.52 -4.11
N ILE A 134 14.60 -9.16 -5.09
CA ILE A 134 14.68 -8.68 -6.48
C ILE A 134 13.27 -8.52 -7.08
N PHE A 135 12.38 -9.50 -6.89
CA PHE A 135 10.99 -9.39 -7.31
C PHE A 135 10.33 -8.12 -6.77
N GLN A 136 10.46 -7.85 -5.46
CA GLN A 136 9.82 -6.68 -4.86
C GLN A 136 10.50 -5.37 -5.26
N ILE A 137 11.82 -5.32 -5.40
CA ILE A 137 12.54 -4.12 -5.88
C ILE A 137 12.08 -3.78 -7.30
N VAL A 138 12.17 -4.72 -8.23
CA VAL A 138 11.80 -4.50 -9.63
C VAL A 138 10.32 -4.14 -9.74
N ARG A 139 9.45 -4.80 -8.98
CA ARG A 139 8.02 -4.44 -8.93
C ARG A 139 7.81 -3.01 -8.45
N ASN A 140 8.47 -2.58 -7.37
CA ASN A 140 8.34 -1.22 -6.84
C ASN A 140 8.82 -0.17 -7.86
N ILE A 141 9.92 -0.44 -8.56
CA ILE A 141 10.40 0.42 -9.65
C ILE A 141 9.36 0.48 -10.78
N HIS A 142 8.83 -0.66 -11.22
CA HIS A 142 7.83 -0.66 -12.28
C HIS A 142 6.58 0.15 -11.91
N VAL A 143 6.12 0.11 -10.66
CA VAL A 143 4.92 0.86 -10.24
C VAL A 143 5.22 2.26 -9.70
N ALA A 144 6.46 2.73 -9.77
CA ALA A 144 6.81 4.12 -9.43
C ALA A 144 6.01 5.09 -10.31
N GLY A 145 5.44 6.14 -9.70
CA GLY A 145 4.50 7.05 -10.36
C GLY A 145 3.11 6.46 -10.67
N ARG A 146 2.83 5.21 -10.29
CA ARG A 146 1.51 4.55 -10.49
C ARG A 146 0.90 4.01 -9.19
N CYS A 147 1.70 3.81 -8.15
CA CYS A 147 1.23 3.42 -6.84
C CYS A 147 0.40 4.54 -6.20
N THR A 148 -0.77 4.24 -5.66
CA THR A 148 -1.65 5.20 -4.96
C THR A 148 -1.65 5.02 -3.44
N ASP A 149 -0.67 4.28 -2.90
CA ASP A 149 -0.58 3.92 -1.48
C ASP A 149 -1.83 3.22 -0.90
N CYS A 150 -2.56 2.44 -1.72
CA CYS A 150 -3.79 1.77 -1.28
C CYS A 150 -3.57 0.61 -0.29
N GLY A 151 -2.32 0.18 -0.02
CA GLY A 151 -1.99 -0.85 0.96
C GLY A 151 -2.40 -2.29 0.61
N GLU A 152 -3.08 -2.52 -0.52
CA GLU A 152 -3.62 -3.83 -0.91
C GLU A 152 -2.55 -4.93 -1.05
N CYS A 153 -1.32 -4.56 -1.45
CA CYS A 153 -0.22 -5.51 -1.53
C CYS A 153 0.14 -6.14 -0.17
N GLU A 154 0.10 -5.36 0.91
CA GLU A 154 0.32 -5.83 2.28
C GLU A 154 -0.91 -6.60 2.78
N ARG A 155 -2.13 -6.04 2.57
CA ARG A 155 -3.39 -6.67 2.98
C ARG A 155 -3.58 -8.07 2.40
N ALA A 156 -3.22 -8.26 1.13
CA ALA A 156 -3.35 -9.54 0.44
C ALA A 156 -2.25 -10.54 0.77
N CYS A 157 -1.19 -10.14 1.51
CA CYS A 157 -0.08 -11.03 1.82
C CYS A 157 -0.48 -12.07 2.88
N PRO A 158 -0.54 -13.38 2.55
CA PRO A 158 -0.96 -14.40 3.51
C PRO A 158 0.04 -14.62 4.64
N VAL A 159 1.29 -14.18 4.43
CA VAL A 159 2.37 -14.25 5.43
C VAL A 159 2.65 -12.89 6.06
N GLY A 160 1.84 -11.86 5.81
CA GLY A 160 1.92 -10.57 6.52
C GLY A 160 3.23 -9.80 6.36
N ILE A 161 3.88 -9.86 5.19
CA ILE A 161 5.06 -9.03 4.88
C ILE A 161 4.60 -7.57 4.72
N PRO A 162 5.28 -6.58 5.32
CA PRO A 162 4.87 -5.18 5.29
C PRO A 162 5.22 -4.49 3.95
N LEU A 163 4.65 -5.00 2.85
CA LEU A 163 4.96 -4.56 1.49
C LEU A 163 4.58 -3.10 1.23
N ARG A 164 3.62 -2.55 1.99
CA ARG A 164 3.25 -1.14 1.85
C ARG A 164 4.41 -0.24 2.24
N SER A 165 5.25 -0.62 3.21
CA SER A 165 6.40 0.20 3.62
C SER A 165 7.38 0.47 2.47
N LEU A 166 7.59 -0.49 1.57
CA LEU A 166 8.43 -0.30 0.38
C LEU A 166 7.74 0.57 -0.68
N ALA A 167 6.46 0.27 -0.93
CA ALA A 167 5.70 0.99 -1.95
C ALA A 167 5.44 2.44 -1.56
N LYS A 168 5.25 2.71 -0.27
CA LYS A 168 5.05 4.05 0.27
C LYS A 168 6.34 4.86 0.25
N GLU A 169 7.49 4.26 0.53
CA GLU A 169 8.77 4.95 0.38
C GLU A 169 9.00 5.40 -1.07
N MET A 170 8.74 4.51 -2.04
CA MET A 170 8.82 4.86 -3.45
C MET A 170 7.79 5.94 -3.85
N TYR A 171 6.56 5.86 -3.32
CA TYR A 171 5.54 6.89 -3.53
C TYR A 171 5.99 8.26 -3.00
N ASP A 172 6.55 8.30 -1.80
CA ASP A 172 7.05 9.53 -1.17
C ASP A 172 8.25 10.09 -1.92
N THR A 173 9.18 9.23 -2.36
CA THR A 173 10.30 9.65 -3.21
C THR A 173 9.78 10.28 -4.52
N VAL A 174 8.75 9.71 -5.14
CA VAL A 174 8.18 10.27 -6.37
C VAL A 174 7.52 11.64 -6.14
N ASP A 175 6.78 11.81 -5.04
CA ASP A 175 6.16 13.09 -4.68
C ASP A 175 7.23 14.15 -4.34
N GLU A 176 8.28 13.76 -3.60
CA GLU A 176 9.38 14.65 -3.23
C GLU A 176 10.19 15.13 -4.43
N LEU A 177 10.53 14.22 -5.36
CA LEU A 177 11.40 14.53 -6.51
C LEU A 177 10.65 15.14 -7.69
N PHE A 178 9.40 14.73 -7.93
CA PHE A 178 8.66 15.11 -9.14
C PHE A 178 7.36 15.86 -8.86
N HIS A 179 7.00 16.08 -7.59
CA HIS A 179 5.73 16.69 -7.18
C HIS A 179 4.52 16.00 -7.83
N TYR A 180 4.63 14.67 -7.98
CA TYR A 180 3.68 13.85 -8.72
C TYR A 180 2.97 12.86 -7.80
N LYS A 181 1.64 12.96 -7.73
CA LYS A 181 0.78 12.01 -7.02
C LYS A 181 -0.03 11.18 -8.01
N ALA A 182 0.17 9.87 -7.97
CA ALA A 182 -0.53 8.97 -8.88
C ALA A 182 -2.04 8.98 -8.58
N GLY A 183 -2.85 9.06 -9.64
CA GLY A 183 -4.31 8.94 -9.55
C GLY A 183 -5.05 10.19 -9.07
N THR A 184 -4.38 11.35 -8.96
CA THR A 184 -5.03 12.61 -8.55
C THR A 184 -5.40 13.53 -9.72
N ASP A 185 -4.73 13.41 -10.87
CA ASP A 185 -5.00 14.18 -12.07
C ASP A 185 -4.99 13.24 -13.30
N LYS A 186 -6.07 13.27 -14.08
CA LYS A 186 -6.23 12.46 -15.30
C LYS A 186 -5.55 13.06 -16.52
N GLU A 187 -5.41 14.38 -16.54
CA GLU A 187 -4.83 15.11 -17.67
C GLU A 187 -3.31 15.21 -17.53
N ALA A 188 -2.78 14.95 -16.33
CA ALA A 188 -1.35 14.84 -16.09
C ALA A 188 -0.74 13.69 -16.90
N ALA A 189 0.37 13.97 -17.57
CA ALA A 189 1.10 12.96 -18.31
C ALA A 189 1.66 11.89 -17.35
N PRO A 190 1.72 10.60 -17.73
CA PRO A 190 2.23 9.58 -16.82
C PRO A 190 3.74 9.73 -16.63
N LEU A 191 4.15 9.92 -15.38
CA LEU A 191 5.48 10.38 -14.98
C LEU A 191 6.66 9.72 -15.72
N LEU A 192 6.74 8.38 -15.72
CA LEU A 192 7.88 7.64 -16.29
C LEU A 192 7.73 7.30 -17.78
N THR A 193 6.72 7.83 -18.44
CA THR A 193 6.47 7.59 -19.87
C THR A 193 6.35 8.87 -20.69
N ALA A 194 6.24 10.01 -20.02
CA ALA A 194 6.25 11.32 -20.63
C ALA A 194 7.68 11.84 -20.74
N TYR A 195 7.94 12.63 -21.78
CA TYR A 195 9.20 13.36 -21.94
C TYR A 195 8.93 14.84 -21.66
N GLU A 196 9.72 15.42 -20.77
CA GLU A 196 9.77 16.86 -20.54
C GLU A 196 11.18 17.37 -20.86
N PHE A 197 11.25 18.55 -21.49
CA PHE A 197 12.54 19.16 -21.84
C PHE A 197 13.22 19.78 -20.62
N GLU A 198 12.43 20.36 -19.72
CA GLU A 198 12.89 20.85 -18.42
C GLU A 198 12.80 19.68 -17.42
N GLU A 199 13.89 19.43 -16.70
CA GLU A 199 13.95 18.39 -15.67
C GLU A 199 13.35 18.92 -14.36
N ALA A 200 12.69 18.03 -13.60
CA ALA A 200 12.12 18.39 -12.29
C ALA A 200 13.22 18.69 -11.25
N GLU A 201 14.37 18.04 -11.37
CA GLU A 201 15.56 18.28 -10.55
C GLU A 201 16.56 19.10 -11.37
N ASP A 202 17.22 20.10 -10.74
CA ASP A 202 18.36 20.85 -11.31
C ASP A 202 19.62 19.94 -11.51
N LEU A 203 19.45 18.65 -11.83
CA LEU A 203 20.50 17.61 -11.82
C LEU A 203 21.49 17.78 -12.98
N PHE A 204 21.02 18.23 -14.15
CA PHE A 204 21.85 18.55 -15.31
C PHE A 204 21.98 20.05 -15.58
N ARG A 205 22.52 20.82 -14.61
CA ARG A 205 23.09 22.15 -14.89
C ARG A 205 24.55 22.11 -15.32
#